data_AF-A0A2E6LEQ4-F1
#
_entry.id   AF-A0A2E6LEQ4-F1
#
_cell.length_a   1.000
_cell.length_b   1.000
_cell.length_c   1.000
_cell.angle_alpha   90.00
_cell.angle_beta   90.00
_cell.angle_gamma   90.00
#
_symmetry.space_group_name_H-M   'P 1'
#
loop_
_entity.id
_entity.type
_entity.pdbx_description
1 polymer ?
#
loop_
_entity_poly.entity_id
_entity_poly.type
_entity_poly.pdbx_seq_one_letter_code
_entity_poly.pdbx_strand_id
1 'polypeptide(L)'
;MEILKIIIDTKSFSSKDIENLGIMENKYLRITDFADNSEININTEELENFDCLVTAKELRNAVKKISNGYIIEHLNRDDYKKLTYPLYLKSETFINFLNENKSEWNLVKFLETHTFKITQI
;
A
#
# COMPACT_ATOMS: atom_id res chain seq x y z
N MET A 1 20.42 -4.81 -0.82
CA MET A 1 19.43 -4.38 -1.82
C MET A 1 18.96 -2.99 -1.44
N GLU A 2 18.97 -2.02 -2.36
CA GLU A 2 18.63 -0.63 -2.07
C GLU A 2 17.10 -0.43 -2.18
N ILE A 3 16.45 0.04 -1.11
CA ILE A 3 15.01 0.31 -1.08
C ILE A 3 14.81 1.82 -1.21
N LEU A 4 14.17 2.26 -2.29
CA LEU A 4 13.85 3.68 -2.48
C LEU A 4 12.58 4.03 -1.69
N LYS A 5 12.68 5.05 -0.83
CA LYS A 5 11.53 5.56 -0.08
C LYS A 5 10.80 6.63 -0.90
N ILE A 6 9.50 6.44 -1.12
CA ILE A 6 8.65 7.41 -1.78
C ILE A 6 7.59 7.90 -0.80
N ILE A 7 7.52 9.22 -0.63
CA ILE A 7 6.44 9.89 0.11
C ILE A 7 5.41 10.35 -0.92
N ILE A 8 4.20 9.81 -0.86
CA ILE A 8 3.11 10.20 -1.76
C ILE A 8 2.24 11.24 -1.05
N ASP A 9 2.35 12.51 -1.44
CA ASP A 9 1.36 13.52 -1.08
C ASP A 9 0.15 13.40 -2.02
N THR A 10 -0.96 12.86 -1.48
CA THR A 10 -2.23 12.66 -2.21
C THR A 10 -2.86 13.95 -2.76
N LYS A 11 -2.42 15.15 -2.32
CA LYS A 11 -2.92 16.43 -2.86
C LYS A 11 -2.23 16.85 -4.15
N SER A 12 -1.06 16.28 -4.46
CA SER A 12 -0.11 16.88 -5.41
C SER A 12 0.48 15.91 -6.42
N PHE A 13 0.05 14.64 -6.42
CA PHE A 13 0.66 13.61 -7.27
C PHE A 13 0.06 13.63 -8.69
N SER A 14 0.86 14.00 -9.70
CA SER A 14 0.47 14.02 -11.11
C SER A 14 1.35 13.08 -11.96
N SER A 15 0.92 12.78 -13.18
CA SER A 15 1.64 11.87 -14.09
C SER A 15 3.03 12.35 -14.50
N LYS A 16 3.26 13.65 -14.45
CA LYS A 16 4.56 14.25 -14.76
C LYS A 16 5.58 14.07 -13.63
N ASP A 17 5.11 13.75 -12.43
CA ASP A 17 5.99 13.57 -11.28
C ASP A 17 6.70 12.20 -11.32
N ILE A 18 6.15 11.22 -12.05
CA ILE A 18 6.74 9.87 -12.18
C ILE A 18 8.16 9.92 -12.76
N GLU A 19 8.38 10.71 -13.82
CA GLU A 19 9.71 10.91 -14.43
C GLU A 19 10.67 11.66 -13.48
N ASN A 20 10.13 12.55 -12.63
CA ASN A 20 10.90 13.33 -11.66
C ASN A 20 11.23 12.57 -10.37
N LEU A 21 10.55 11.46 -10.07
CA LEU A 21 10.78 10.68 -8.86
C LEU A 21 12.08 9.86 -8.90
N GLY A 22 12.76 9.80 -10.05
CA GLY A 22 14.01 9.04 -10.20
C GLY A 22 13.84 7.55 -9.92
N ILE A 23 12.61 7.03 -10.05
CA ILE A 23 12.29 5.62 -9.84
C ILE A 23 12.88 4.84 -11.00
N MET A 24 13.99 4.17 -10.75
CA MET A 24 14.59 3.28 -11.73
C MET A 24 13.81 1.96 -11.80
N GLU A 25 13.65 1.42 -13.01
CA GLU A 25 13.21 0.05 -13.22
C GLU A 25 14.15 -0.93 -12.49
N ASN A 26 13.63 -2.11 -12.11
CA ASN A 26 14.35 -3.13 -11.34
C ASN A 26 14.74 -2.74 -9.91
N LYS A 27 14.00 -1.81 -9.28
CA LYS A 27 14.14 -1.50 -7.86
C LYS A 27 12.92 -1.96 -7.08
N TYR A 28 13.10 -2.08 -5.77
CA TYR A 28 11.99 -2.24 -4.84
C TYR A 28 11.67 -0.89 -4.20
N LEU A 29 10.38 -0.60 -4.17
CA LEU A 29 9.84 0.62 -3.58
C LEU A 29 9.27 0.32 -2.21
N ARG A 30 9.47 1.27 -1.31
CA ARG A 30 8.74 1.35 -0.04
C ARG A 30 7.87 2.60 -0.09
N ILE A 31 6.56 2.40 -0.19
CA ILE A 31 5.57 3.47 -0.07
C ILE A 31 5.21 3.60 1.40
N THR A 32 5.36 4.80 1.96
CA THR A 32 5.04 5.08 3.36
C THR A 32 4.03 6.22 3.49
N ASP A 33 3.25 6.21 4.57
CA ASP A 33 2.61 7.44 5.04
C ASP A 33 3.68 8.38 5.60
N PHE A 34 3.50 9.69 5.49
CA PHE A 34 4.41 10.71 6.02
C PHE A 34 4.64 10.53 7.53
N ALA A 35 3.63 10.04 8.24
CA ALA A 35 3.68 9.82 9.68
C ALA A 35 4.36 8.50 10.11
N ASP A 36 4.57 7.54 9.20
CA ASP A 36 5.05 6.20 9.56
C ASP A 36 6.39 5.87 8.89
N ASN A 37 7.46 6.07 9.66
CA ASN A 37 8.84 5.80 9.23
C ASN A 37 9.36 4.44 9.72
N SER A 38 8.54 3.63 10.39
CA SER A 38 8.99 2.36 10.97
C SER A 38 9.57 1.42 9.91
N GLU A 39 10.86 1.14 10.00
CA GLU A 39 11.52 0.17 9.13
C GLU A 39 11.16 -1.24 9.59
N ILE A 40 10.41 -1.93 8.74
CA ILE A 40 10.08 -3.34 8.94
C ILE A 40 11.04 -4.14 8.07
N ASN A 41 11.67 -5.14 8.69
CA ASN A 41 12.53 -6.07 7.99
C ASN A 41 11.64 -7.05 7.21
N ILE A 42 11.53 -6.84 5.91
CA ILE A 42 10.73 -7.66 5.01
C ILE A 42 11.63 -8.58 4.21
N ASN A 43 11.20 -9.82 4.02
CA ASN A 43 11.84 -10.71 3.07
C ASN A 43 11.44 -10.29 1.65
N THR A 44 12.32 -9.58 0.98
CA THR A 44 12.10 -9.08 -0.38
C THR A 44 12.10 -10.17 -1.44
N GLU A 45 12.58 -11.38 -1.15
CA GLU A 45 12.43 -12.55 -2.02
C GLU A 45 10.95 -12.90 -2.23
N GLU A 46 10.07 -12.54 -1.29
CA GLU A 46 8.63 -12.77 -1.47
C GLU A 46 8.05 -11.93 -2.61
N LEU A 47 8.68 -10.81 -2.96
CA LEU A 47 8.28 -10.01 -4.12
C LEU A 47 8.60 -10.68 -5.45
N GLU A 48 9.35 -11.78 -5.46
CA GLU A 48 9.45 -12.63 -6.67
C GLU A 48 8.12 -13.31 -6.98
N ASN A 49 7.33 -13.61 -5.95
CA ASN A 49 6.07 -14.37 -6.05
C ASN A 49 4.80 -13.52 -5.92
N PHE A 50 4.94 -12.29 -5.42
CA PHE A 50 3.83 -11.35 -5.21
C PHE A 50 4.18 -9.97 -5.76
N ASP A 51 3.19 -9.27 -6.30
CA ASP A 51 3.38 -7.90 -6.80
C ASP A 51 3.61 -6.90 -5.67
N CYS A 52 3.04 -7.19 -4.49
CA CYS A 52 3.14 -6.33 -3.32
C CYS A 52 3.14 -7.08 -1.99
N LEU A 53 3.94 -6.59 -1.04
CA LEU A 53 3.85 -6.93 0.38
C LEU A 53 3.16 -5.78 1.11
N VAL A 54 2.07 -6.10 1.80
CA VAL A 54 1.29 -5.15 2.58
C VAL A 54 1.40 -5.44 4.05
N THR A 55 1.52 -4.41 4.87
CA THR A 55 1.49 -4.59 6.33
C THR A 55 0.06 -4.54 6.83
N ALA A 56 -0.22 -5.29 7.88
CA ALA A 56 -1.51 -5.25 8.56
C ALA A 56 -1.31 -5.14 10.07
N LYS A 57 -2.19 -4.38 10.73
CA LYS A 57 -2.22 -4.27 12.19
C LYS A 57 -3.58 -4.60 12.76
N GLU A 58 -3.56 -5.03 14.01
CA GLU A 58 -4.77 -5.27 14.79
C GLU A 58 -5.60 -3.99 14.94
N LEU A 59 -6.92 -4.14 14.87
CA LEU A 59 -7.85 -3.04 15.06
C LEU A 59 -8.01 -2.72 16.54
N ARG A 60 -7.65 -1.50 16.92
CA ARG A 60 -7.88 -1.02 18.30
C ARG A 60 -9.29 -0.48 18.51
N ASN A 61 -9.92 0.01 17.44
CA ASN A 61 -11.21 0.67 17.49
C ASN A 61 -12.36 -0.32 17.21
N ALA A 62 -13.55 0.00 17.70
CA ALA A 62 -14.75 -0.76 17.38
C ALA A 62 -15.06 -0.71 15.87
N VAL A 63 -15.42 -1.84 15.30
CA VAL A 63 -15.82 -1.97 13.89
C VAL A 63 -17.34 -2.04 13.82
N LYS A 64 -17.93 -1.28 12.90
CA LYS A 64 -19.38 -1.14 12.78
C LYS A 64 -19.80 -1.27 11.32
N LYS A 65 -20.87 -2.02 11.07
CA LYS A 65 -21.52 -2.06 9.75
C LYS A 65 -22.59 -0.96 9.72
N ILE A 66 -22.56 -0.13 8.68
CA ILE A 66 -23.48 1.00 8.52
C ILE A 66 -24.31 0.78 7.26
N SER A 67 -25.62 1.00 7.37
CA SER A 67 -26.55 1.02 6.23
C SER A 67 -27.56 2.15 6.43
N ASN A 68 -27.83 2.92 5.37
CA ASN A 68 -28.72 4.08 5.39
C ASN A 68 -28.44 5.06 6.54
N GLY A 69 -27.16 5.25 6.90
CA GLY A 69 -26.74 6.16 7.98
C GLY A 69 -26.87 5.61 9.40
N TYR A 70 -27.40 4.39 9.57
CA TYR A 70 -27.56 3.76 10.89
C TYR A 70 -26.55 2.62 11.08
N ILE A 71 -26.12 2.43 12.33
CA ILE A 71 -25.33 1.26 12.73
C ILE A 71 -26.29 0.07 12.77
N ILE A 72 -26.06 -0.91 11.91
CA ILE A 72 -26.87 -2.13 11.85
C ILE A 72 -26.22 -3.31 12.56
N GLU A 73 -24.90 -3.24 12.82
CA GLU A 73 -24.15 -4.33 13.44
C GLU A 73 -22.86 -3.82 14.08
N HIS A 74 -22.54 -4.34 15.26
CA HIS A 74 -21.22 -4.21 15.88
C HIS A 74 -20.41 -5.46 15.56
N LEU A 75 -19.38 -5.30 14.73
CA LEU A 75 -18.55 -6.40 14.27
C LEU A 75 -17.47 -6.71 15.32
N ASN A 76 -17.18 -8.00 15.51
CA ASN A 76 -16.06 -8.41 16.34
C ASN A 76 -14.75 -7.98 15.67
N ARG A 77 -14.02 -7.04 16.29
CA ARG A 77 -12.81 -6.45 15.70
C ARG A 77 -11.70 -7.48 15.50
N ASP A 78 -11.69 -8.55 16.29
CA ASP A 78 -10.64 -9.58 16.24
C ASP A 78 -10.73 -10.41 14.94
N ASP A 79 -11.86 -10.35 14.24
CA ASP A 79 -12.07 -10.98 12.93
C ASP A 79 -11.50 -10.12 11.77
N TYR A 80 -11.00 -8.92 12.05
CA TYR A 80 -10.58 -7.95 11.03
C TYR A 80 -9.20 -7.37 11.32
N LYS A 81 -8.42 -7.17 10.26
CA LYS A 81 -7.14 -6.44 10.32
C LYS A 81 -7.20 -5.18 9.48
N LYS A 82 -6.51 -4.14 9.94
CA LYS A 82 -6.33 -2.91 9.15
C LYS A 82 -5.07 -3.04 8.31
N LEU A 83 -5.21 -2.99 6.99
CA LEU A 83 -4.08 -2.80 6.09
C LEU A 83 -3.45 -1.41 6.33
N THR A 84 -2.12 -1.35 6.36
CA THR A 84 -1.36 -0.13 6.64
C THR A 84 -0.16 0.01 5.71
N TYR A 85 0.47 1.17 5.81
CA TYR A 85 1.82 1.40 5.29
C TYR A 85 2.85 0.90 6.33
N PRO A 86 4.11 0.62 5.94
CA PRO A 86 4.64 0.66 4.58
C PRO A 86 4.10 -0.44 3.66
N LEU A 87 4.01 -0.13 2.37
CA LEU A 87 3.82 -1.11 1.30
C LEU A 87 5.15 -1.31 0.59
N TYR A 88 5.41 -2.54 0.16
CA TYR A 88 6.60 -2.85 -0.62
C TYR A 88 6.22 -3.49 -1.93
N LEU A 89 6.82 -3.06 -3.02
CA LEU A 89 6.49 -3.53 -4.37
C LEU A 89 7.64 -3.26 -5.33
N LYS A 90 7.59 -3.89 -6.51
CA LYS A 90 8.52 -3.59 -7.60
C LYS A 90 8.21 -2.22 -8.18
N SER A 91 9.26 -1.48 -8.55
CA SER A 91 9.11 -0.16 -9.16
C SER A 91 8.31 -0.18 -10.46
N GLU A 92 8.55 -1.20 -11.29
CA GLU A 92 7.84 -1.39 -12.55
C GLU A 92 6.33 -1.60 -12.35
N THR A 93 5.94 -2.47 -11.40
CA THR A 93 4.53 -2.69 -11.03
C THR A 93 3.86 -1.38 -10.61
N PHE A 94 4.54 -0.57 -9.79
CA PHE A 94 4.03 0.72 -9.35
C PHE A 94 3.84 1.70 -10.51
N ILE A 95 4.86 1.84 -11.36
CA ILE A 95 4.85 2.75 -12.51
C ILE A 95 3.76 2.35 -13.49
N ASN A 96 3.65 1.05 -13.81
CA ASN A 96 2.62 0.53 -14.71
C ASN A 96 1.22 0.82 -14.17
N PHE A 97 0.97 0.55 -12.89
CA PHE A 97 -0.30 0.90 -12.27
C PHE A 97 -0.60 2.38 -12.38
N LEU A 98 0.37 3.26 -12.07
CA LEU A 98 0.15 4.70 -12.20
C LEU A 98 -0.14 5.13 -13.64
N ASN A 99 0.58 4.58 -14.62
CA ASN A 99 0.35 4.90 -16.03
C ASN A 99 -1.07 4.51 -16.49
N GLU A 100 -1.54 3.34 -16.09
CA GLU A 100 -2.90 2.85 -16.40
C GLU A 100 -4.00 3.65 -15.68
N ASN A 101 -3.66 4.25 -14.54
CA ASN A 101 -4.61 4.91 -13.65
C ASN A 101 -4.50 6.45 -13.67
N LYS A 102 -4.01 7.04 -14.77
CA LYS A 102 -3.82 8.51 -14.92
C LYS A 102 -3.04 9.13 -13.77
N SER A 103 -2.12 8.33 -13.23
CA SER A 103 -1.25 8.64 -12.11
C SER A 103 -1.98 8.92 -10.81
N GLU A 104 -3.16 8.33 -10.63
CA GLU A 104 -3.84 8.29 -9.36
C GLU A 104 -3.38 7.07 -8.56
N TRP A 105 -2.87 7.31 -7.33
CA TRP A 105 -2.61 6.23 -6.40
C TRP A 105 -3.87 5.87 -5.61
N ASN A 106 -4.29 4.61 -5.69
CA ASN A 106 -5.41 4.07 -4.91
C ASN A 106 -5.08 2.65 -4.46
N LEU A 107 -4.83 2.48 -3.16
CA LEU A 107 -4.44 1.19 -2.58
C LEU A 107 -5.50 0.09 -2.81
N VAL A 108 -6.78 0.40 -2.65
CA VAL A 108 -7.85 -0.60 -2.81
C VAL A 108 -7.86 -1.10 -4.25
N LYS A 109 -7.87 -0.18 -5.21
CA LYS A 109 -7.85 -0.50 -6.64
C LYS A 109 -6.59 -1.28 -7.02
N PHE A 110 -5.45 -0.91 -6.46
CA PHE A 110 -4.19 -1.63 -6.68
C PHE A 110 -4.28 -3.09 -6.23
N LEU A 111 -4.80 -3.35 -5.02
CA LEU A 111 -4.92 -4.70 -4.46
C LEU A 111 -6.02 -5.55 -5.13
N GLU A 112 -6.99 -4.93 -5.78
CA GLU A 112 -8.00 -5.64 -6.58
C GLU A 112 -7.43 -6.21 -7.89
N THR A 113 -6.34 -5.63 -8.40
CA THR A 113 -5.76 -6.00 -9.71
C THR A 113 -4.38 -6.64 -9.60
N HIS A 114 -3.81 -6.76 -8.40
CA HIS A 114 -2.46 -7.27 -8.17
C HIS A 114 -2.42 -8.34 -7.09
N THR A 115 -1.48 -9.28 -7.22
CA THR A 115 -1.23 -10.28 -6.19
C THR A 115 -0.52 -9.63 -5.00
N PHE A 116 -0.96 -9.96 -3.79
CA PHE A 116 -0.31 -9.44 -2.60
C PHE A 116 -0.23 -10.46 -1.48
N LYS A 117 0.73 -10.23 -0.59
CA LYS A 117 0.87 -10.97 0.65
C LYS A 117 0.85 -10.02 1.83
N ILE A 118 0.11 -10.40 2.87
CA ILE A 118 0.11 -9.69 4.14
C ILE A 118 1.35 -10.13 4.92
N THR A 119 2.22 -9.18 5.25
CA THR A 119 3.33 -9.38 6.17
C THR A 119 2.86 -8.99 7.57
N GLN A 120 3.12 -9.88 8.54
CA GLN A 120 2.78 -9.62 9.93
C GLN A 120 3.87 -8.74 10.56
N ILE A 121 3.44 -7.77 11.36
CA ILE A 121 4.29 -7.00 12.29
C ILE A 121 4.12 -7.60 13.68
#